data_AF-A0A4R5FGI0-F1
#
_entry.id   AF-A0A4R5FGI0-F1
#
_cell.length_a   1.000
_cell.length_b   1.000
_cell.length_c   1.000
_cell.angle_alpha   90.00
_cell.angle_beta   90.00
_cell.angle_gamma   90.00
#
_symmetry.space_group_name_H-M   'P 1'
#
loop_
_entity.id
_entity.type
_entity.pdbx_description
1 polymer ?
#
loop_
_entity_poly.entity_id
_entity_poly.type
_entity_poly.pdbx_seq_one_letter_code
_entity_poly.pdbx_strand_id
1 'polypeptide(L)'
;MIKIDKEIDEKRICQGDIIANVEFIEYAIEKNGQIEISKIVFPYVYVLTQDCDLEQEYNNKVNENATNQDKHLISVIVAPLYNIEHVYDGTHLEDINLKMQIISRKESSSDNKILKQNNNPRFHYLGFPEDIQITNSVIDFKHYFTVNHNVLFNSKKQNFVCKVSELFRENISHRFASFLSRIGLPNV
;
A
#
# COMPACT_ATOMS: atom_id res chain seq x y z
N MET A 1 15.74 6.78 -6.91
CA MET A 1 15.10 7.46 -5.77
C MET A 1 13.78 8.02 -6.27
N ILE A 2 12.71 7.90 -5.50
CA ILE A 2 11.41 8.47 -5.84
C ILE A 2 11.35 9.96 -5.46
N LYS A 3 10.50 10.72 -6.15
CA LYS A 3 10.14 12.08 -5.72
C LYS A 3 8.85 12.03 -4.90
N ILE A 4 8.79 12.87 -3.89
CA ILE A 4 7.74 12.94 -2.87
C ILE A 4 7.19 14.37 -2.74
N ASP A 5 5.94 14.47 -2.31
CA ASP A 5 5.29 15.69 -1.87
C ASP A 5 5.02 15.55 -0.37
N LYS A 6 5.48 16.52 0.44
CA LYS A 6 5.32 16.50 1.90
C LYS A 6 4.03 17.17 2.36
N GLU A 7 3.36 17.88 1.48
CA GLU A 7 2.10 18.56 1.79
C GLU A 7 0.97 17.54 1.86
N ILE A 8 0.27 17.55 3.00
CA ILE A 8 -0.93 16.77 3.20
C ILE A 8 -2.12 17.44 2.50
N ASP A 9 -2.88 16.66 1.75
CA ASP A 9 -4.25 17.02 1.43
C ASP A 9 -5.14 16.61 2.61
N GLU A 10 -5.58 17.57 3.41
CA GLU A 10 -6.40 17.35 4.60
C GLU A 10 -7.86 16.97 4.27
N LYS A 11 -8.28 17.17 3.02
CA LYS A 11 -9.68 17.06 2.60
C LYS A 11 -10.06 15.65 2.19
N ARG A 12 -9.14 14.91 1.57
CA ARG A 12 -9.39 13.57 1.04
C ARG A 12 -8.17 12.66 1.16
N ILE A 13 -8.38 11.36 0.98
CA ILE A 13 -7.29 10.42 0.70
C ILE A 13 -6.87 10.62 -0.76
N CYS A 14 -5.57 10.55 -1.03
CA CYS A 14 -5.01 10.62 -2.38
C CYS A 14 -4.30 9.32 -2.73
N GLN A 15 -4.32 8.96 -4.01
CA GLN A 15 -3.49 7.87 -4.48
C GLN A 15 -2.02 8.19 -4.20
N GLY A 16 -1.29 7.18 -3.72
CA GLY A 16 0.12 7.28 -3.36
C GLY A 16 0.41 8.03 -2.07
N ASP A 17 -0.60 8.36 -1.26
CA ASP A 17 -0.39 8.66 0.15
C ASP A 17 0.30 7.48 0.84
N ILE A 18 1.30 7.80 1.67
CA ILE A 18 1.92 6.88 2.60
C ILE A 18 1.43 7.23 4.00
N ILE A 19 0.76 6.27 4.64
CA ILE A 19 0.09 6.44 5.92
C ILE A 19 0.68 5.43 6.90
N ALA A 20 1.07 5.90 8.08
CA ALA A 20 1.62 5.06 9.14
C ALA A 20 0.52 4.38 9.98
N ASN A 21 0.90 3.31 10.70
CA ASN A 21 0.08 2.66 11.72
C ASN A 21 -1.32 2.26 11.23
N VAL A 22 -1.40 1.59 10.07
CA VAL A 22 -2.67 1.19 9.46
C VAL A 22 -3.02 -0.24 9.84
N GLU A 23 -4.23 -0.42 10.38
CA GLU A 23 -4.74 -1.72 10.80
C GLU A 23 -5.29 -2.52 9.61
N PHE A 24 -4.87 -3.78 9.53
CA PHE A 24 -5.48 -4.81 8.71
C PHE A 24 -6.20 -5.79 9.63
N ILE A 25 -7.52 -5.88 9.48
CA ILE A 25 -8.34 -6.84 10.21
C ILE A 25 -8.24 -8.20 9.51
N GLU A 26 -7.58 -9.17 10.14
CA GLU A 26 -7.44 -10.52 9.60
C GLU A 26 -8.75 -11.30 9.69
N TYR A 27 -9.39 -11.23 10.86
CA TYR A 27 -10.72 -11.80 11.08
C TYR A 27 -11.42 -11.14 12.26
N ALA A 28 -12.74 -11.22 12.25
CA ALA A 28 -13.62 -10.93 13.38
C ALA A 28 -14.64 -12.07 13.50
N ILE A 29 -14.61 -12.81 14.61
CA ILE A 29 -15.44 -14.00 14.83
C ILE A 29 -16.09 -13.95 16.21
N GLU A 30 -17.32 -14.45 16.33
CA GLU A 30 -17.98 -14.60 17.63
C GLU A 30 -17.62 -15.96 18.27
N LYS A 31 -17.17 -15.92 19.52
CA LYS A 31 -16.95 -17.10 20.37
C LYS A 31 -17.63 -16.88 21.72
N ASN A 32 -18.62 -17.72 22.03
CA ASN A 32 -19.35 -17.68 23.31
C ASN A 32 -19.94 -16.30 23.66
N GLY A 33 -20.52 -15.60 22.68
CA GLY A 33 -21.08 -14.25 22.88
C GLY A 33 -20.05 -13.12 22.95
N GLN A 34 -18.75 -13.41 22.74
CA GLN A 34 -17.68 -12.42 22.64
C GLN A 34 -17.16 -12.31 21.21
N ILE A 35 -16.89 -11.10 20.74
CA ILE A 35 -16.25 -10.89 19.43
C ILE A 35 -14.73 -10.92 19.60
N GLU A 36 -14.08 -11.88 18.99
CA GLU A 36 -12.63 -11.97 18.87
C GLU A 36 -12.21 -11.33 17.54
N ILE A 37 -11.30 -10.34 17.62
CA ILE A 37 -10.78 -9.62 16.46
C ILE A 37 -9.27 -9.83 16.41
N SER A 38 -8.76 -10.37 15.30
CA SER A 38 -7.34 -10.40 15.01
C SER A 38 -6.99 -9.32 14.01
N LYS A 39 -5.91 -8.59 14.29
CA LYS A 39 -5.44 -7.51 13.43
C LYS A 39 -3.92 -7.45 13.38
N ILE A 40 -3.42 -7.05 12.23
CA ILE A 40 -2.02 -6.69 12.00
C ILE A 40 -1.97 -5.17 11.87
N VAL A 41 -1.01 -4.53 12.55
CA VAL A 41 -0.74 -3.09 12.36
C VAL A 41 0.46 -2.96 11.44
N PHE A 42 0.24 -2.52 10.21
CA PHE A 42 1.32 -2.27 9.28
C PHE A 42 1.96 -0.91 9.59
N PRO A 43 3.30 -0.84 9.79
CA PRO A 43 3.98 0.41 10.13
C PRO A 43 3.74 1.50 9.11
N TYR A 44 3.72 1.14 7.82
CA TYR A 44 3.42 2.05 6.71
C TYR A 44 2.67 1.30 5.61
N VAL A 45 1.70 1.98 4.99
CA VAL A 45 1.00 1.51 3.79
C VAL A 45 1.03 2.56 2.71
N TYR A 46 0.99 2.11 1.46
CA TYR A 46 0.82 2.93 0.26
C TYR A 46 -0.62 2.80 -0.26
N VAL A 47 -1.28 3.93 -0.55
CA VAL A 47 -2.63 3.95 -1.13
C VAL A 47 -2.61 3.61 -2.63
N LEU A 48 -3.25 2.52 -3.02
CA LEU A 48 -3.31 2.00 -4.39
C LEU A 48 -4.58 2.39 -5.15
N THR A 49 -5.71 2.66 -4.47
CA THR A 49 -6.96 3.08 -5.12
C THR A 49 -6.73 4.26 -6.06
N GLN A 50 -7.36 4.22 -7.24
CA GLN A 50 -7.21 5.22 -8.28
C GLN A 50 -7.64 6.61 -7.78
N ASP A 51 -6.87 7.65 -8.13
CA ASP A 51 -7.13 8.99 -7.60
C ASP A 51 -8.45 9.58 -8.11
N CYS A 52 -8.89 9.22 -9.32
CA CYS A 52 -10.18 9.64 -9.87
C CYS A 52 -11.37 9.12 -9.05
N ASP A 53 -11.30 7.90 -8.52
CA ASP A 53 -12.33 7.33 -7.65
C ASP A 53 -12.32 8.05 -6.29
N LEU A 54 -11.13 8.29 -5.72
CA LEU A 54 -10.96 9.01 -4.45
C LEU A 54 -11.42 10.47 -4.55
N GLU A 55 -11.20 11.12 -5.69
CA GLU A 55 -11.67 12.47 -5.96
C GLU A 55 -13.19 12.52 -6.13
N GLN A 56 -13.77 11.58 -6.87
CA GLN A 56 -15.24 11.48 -7.03
C GLN A 56 -15.93 11.22 -5.70
N GLU A 57 -15.37 10.36 -4.86
CA GLU A 57 -15.81 10.12 -3.48
C GLU A 57 -15.87 11.42 -2.67
N TYR A 58 -14.77 12.18 -2.66
CA TYR A 58 -14.70 13.46 -1.96
C TYR A 58 -15.71 14.48 -2.51
N ASN A 59 -15.73 14.65 -3.84
CA ASN A 59 -16.60 15.62 -4.51
C ASN A 59 -18.09 15.29 -4.28
N ASN A 60 -18.46 14.01 -4.27
CA ASN A 60 -19.83 13.59 -3.96
C ASN A 60 -20.20 13.89 -2.51
N LYS A 61 -19.29 13.63 -1.54
CA LYS A 61 -19.50 13.92 -0.12
C LYS A 61 -19.68 15.39 0.22
N VAL A 62 -18.98 16.29 -0.48
CA VAL A 62 -19.08 17.74 -0.24
C VAL A 62 -20.15 18.43 -1.09
N ASN A 63 -20.74 17.73 -2.06
CA ASN A 63 -21.78 18.29 -2.91
C ASN A 63 -23.15 18.22 -2.22
N GLU A 64 -23.63 19.36 -1.73
CA GLU A 64 -24.95 19.50 -1.10
C GLU A 64 -26.13 19.11 -2.02
N ASN A 65 -25.92 19.11 -3.34
CA ASN A 65 -26.93 18.73 -4.34
C ASN A 65 -26.80 17.27 -4.81
N ALA A 66 -25.94 16.46 -4.17
CA ALA A 66 -25.82 15.05 -4.52
C ALA A 66 -27.15 14.32 -4.28
N THR A 67 -27.70 13.70 -5.33
CA THR A 67 -29.00 13.01 -5.28
C THR A 67 -28.88 11.53 -4.90
N ASN A 68 -27.67 10.98 -4.93
CA ASN A 68 -27.37 9.59 -4.59
C ASN A 68 -25.88 9.43 -4.19
N GLN A 69 -25.53 8.23 -3.73
CA GLN A 69 -24.21 7.85 -3.23
C GLN A 69 -23.47 6.88 -4.16
N ASP A 70 -23.72 6.90 -5.47
CA ASP A 70 -23.12 5.95 -6.42
C ASP A 70 -21.58 6.05 -6.50
N LYS A 71 -21.03 7.20 -6.12
CA LYS A 71 -19.58 7.44 -6.04
C LYS A 71 -18.99 7.07 -4.69
N HIS A 72 -19.82 6.63 -3.74
CA HIS A 72 -19.35 6.35 -2.39
C HIS A 72 -18.42 5.15 -2.32
N LEU A 73 -17.18 5.36 -1.84
CA LEU A 73 -16.22 4.28 -1.63
C LEU A 73 -16.37 3.68 -0.23
N ILE A 74 -16.73 2.40 -0.18
CA ILE A 74 -16.76 1.63 1.08
C ILE A 74 -15.35 1.44 1.63
N SER A 75 -14.39 1.16 0.74
CA SER A 75 -13.02 0.81 1.12
C SER A 75 -11.99 1.31 0.11
N VAL A 76 -10.78 1.54 0.62
CA VAL A 76 -9.59 1.95 -0.12
C VAL A 76 -8.60 0.79 -0.13
N ILE A 77 -8.07 0.49 -1.31
CA ILE A 77 -7.02 -0.51 -1.52
C ILE A 77 -5.69 0.11 -1.12
N VAL A 78 -4.97 -0.59 -0.26
CA VAL A 78 -3.64 -0.21 0.22
C VAL A 78 -2.70 -1.41 0.13
N ALA A 79 -1.39 -1.17 0.12
CA ALA A 79 -0.40 -2.23 0.28
C ALA A 79 0.66 -1.85 1.33
N PRO A 80 1.11 -2.79 2.17
CA PRO A 80 2.19 -2.55 3.11
C PRO A 80 3.49 -2.15 2.42
N LEU A 81 4.27 -1.30 3.10
CA LEU A 81 5.65 -1.02 2.77
C LEU A 81 6.57 -1.82 3.69
N TYR A 82 7.28 -2.80 3.11
CA TYR A 82 8.24 -3.61 3.85
C TYR A 82 9.63 -2.98 3.79
N ASN A 83 10.31 -2.89 4.94
CA ASN A 83 11.71 -2.49 5.01
C ASN A 83 12.56 -3.39 4.11
N ILE A 84 13.36 -2.79 3.22
CA ILE A 84 14.21 -3.53 2.28
C ILE A 84 15.12 -4.54 2.97
N GLU A 85 15.64 -4.24 4.17
CA GLU A 85 16.54 -5.14 4.89
C GLU A 85 15.83 -6.43 5.32
N HIS A 86 14.57 -6.33 5.77
CA HIS A 86 13.76 -7.49 6.14
C HIS A 86 13.28 -8.26 4.89
N VAL A 87 13.19 -7.60 3.74
CA VAL A 87 12.91 -8.25 2.45
C VAL A 87 14.10 -9.08 2.00
N TYR A 88 15.33 -8.57 2.17
CA TYR A 88 16.54 -9.34 1.88
C TYR A 88 16.65 -10.59 2.73
N ASP A 89 16.33 -10.50 4.03
CA ASP A 89 16.37 -11.65 4.95
C ASP A 89 15.17 -12.59 4.85
N GLY A 90 14.11 -12.19 4.14
CA GLY A 90 12.85 -12.94 4.10
C GLY A 90 12.09 -12.94 5.44
N THR A 91 12.33 -11.95 6.30
CA THR A 91 11.76 -11.82 7.66
C THR A 91 10.65 -10.77 7.78
N HIS A 92 10.31 -10.07 6.70
CA HIS A 92 9.31 -8.99 6.71
C HIS A 92 7.87 -9.38 7.09
N LEU A 93 7.59 -10.67 7.32
CA LEU A 93 6.32 -11.19 7.85
C LEU A 93 6.53 -12.17 9.02
N GLU A 94 7.69 -12.10 9.70
CA GLU A 94 8.03 -13.01 10.78
C GLU A 94 7.11 -12.88 12.00
N ASP A 95 6.59 -11.66 12.26
CA ASP A 95 5.66 -11.38 13.36
C ASP A 95 4.35 -12.17 13.28
N ILE A 96 3.98 -12.61 12.07
CA ILE A 96 2.83 -13.48 11.82
C ILE A 96 3.24 -14.91 11.48
N ASN A 97 4.44 -15.31 11.89
CA ASN A 97 5.04 -16.63 11.71
C ASN A 97 5.19 -17.05 10.24
N LEU A 98 5.33 -16.10 9.32
CA LEU A 98 5.55 -16.37 7.91
C LEU A 98 6.99 -16.06 7.50
N LYS A 99 7.68 -17.07 6.96
CA LYS A 99 9.02 -16.93 6.40
C LYS A 99 8.94 -16.76 4.88
N MET A 100 9.56 -15.70 4.37
CA MET A 100 9.59 -15.37 2.95
C MET A 100 10.90 -15.82 2.30
N GLN A 101 10.97 -15.74 0.98
CA GLN A 101 12.21 -16.00 0.25
C GLN A 101 13.30 -14.99 0.63
N ILE A 102 14.54 -15.46 0.72
CA ILE A 102 15.72 -14.60 0.88
C ILE A 102 16.07 -14.01 -0.48
N ILE A 103 16.40 -12.72 -0.51
CA ILE A 103 16.92 -12.04 -1.70
C ILE A 103 18.34 -11.57 -1.38
N SER A 104 19.29 -11.89 -2.26
CA SER A 104 20.69 -11.51 -2.05
C SER A 104 20.85 -9.99 -1.92
N ARG A 105 21.55 -9.54 -0.87
CA ARG A 105 21.95 -8.13 -0.68
C ARG A 105 23.02 -7.65 -1.65
N LYS A 106 23.76 -8.57 -2.28
CA LYS A 106 24.88 -8.19 -3.16
C LYS A 106 24.35 -7.43 -4.37
N GLU A 107 24.79 -6.19 -4.56
CA GLU A 107 24.36 -5.34 -5.70
C GLU A 107 24.64 -5.99 -7.07
N SER A 108 25.67 -6.84 -7.15
CA SER A 108 26.02 -7.55 -8.38
C SER A 108 25.07 -8.71 -8.70
N SER A 109 24.32 -9.22 -7.72
CA SER A 109 23.43 -10.37 -7.89
C SER A 109 22.24 -10.05 -8.80
N SER A 110 21.81 -11.04 -9.59
CA SER A 110 20.65 -10.94 -10.46
C SER A 110 19.40 -10.53 -9.69
N ASP A 111 19.17 -11.14 -8.54
CA ASP A 111 17.93 -10.99 -7.78
C ASP A 111 17.80 -9.59 -7.19
N ASN A 112 18.90 -9.01 -6.68
CA ASN A 112 18.91 -7.63 -6.20
C ASN A 112 18.65 -6.64 -7.34
N LYS A 113 19.30 -6.84 -8.49
CA LYS A 113 19.08 -6.00 -9.68
C LYS A 113 17.62 -6.06 -10.13
N ILE A 114 17.07 -7.28 -10.22
CA ILE A 114 15.67 -7.50 -10.59
C ILE A 114 14.71 -6.79 -9.63
N LEU A 115 14.98 -6.83 -8.32
CA LEU A 115 14.20 -6.15 -7.29
C LEU A 115 14.31 -4.62 -7.40
N LYS A 116 15.52 -4.06 -7.34
CA LYS A 116 15.74 -2.60 -7.34
C LYS A 116 15.38 -1.92 -8.65
N GLN A 117 15.50 -2.63 -9.78
CA GLN A 117 15.10 -2.13 -11.10
C GLN A 117 13.61 -2.37 -11.39
N ASN A 118 12.85 -2.91 -10.44
CA ASN A 118 11.41 -3.14 -10.62
C ASN A 118 11.06 -4.08 -11.78
N ASN A 119 11.96 -5.03 -12.10
CA ASN A 119 11.78 -6.01 -13.17
C ASN A 119 10.98 -7.25 -12.70
N ASN A 120 10.89 -7.50 -11.39
CA ASN A 120 9.98 -8.53 -10.88
C ASN A 120 8.54 -7.98 -10.84
N PRO A 121 7.57 -8.55 -11.56
CA PRO A 121 6.20 -8.06 -11.57
C PRO A 121 5.53 -8.00 -10.19
N ARG A 122 5.97 -8.80 -9.22
CA ARG A 122 5.39 -8.86 -7.86
C ARG A 122 5.81 -7.70 -6.98
N PHE A 123 7.04 -7.21 -7.11
CA PHE A 123 7.63 -6.27 -6.15
C PHE A 123 7.79 -4.88 -6.73
N HIS A 124 7.58 -3.84 -5.92
CA HIS A 124 7.93 -2.47 -6.27
C HIS A 124 8.85 -1.85 -5.22
N TYR A 125 10.12 -1.71 -5.56
CA TYR A 125 11.12 -1.00 -4.78
C TYR A 125 10.92 0.52 -4.83
N LEU A 126 10.92 1.13 -3.65
CA LEU A 126 10.84 2.57 -3.43
C LEU A 126 12.10 3.02 -2.67
N GLY A 127 12.97 3.72 -3.38
CA GLY A 127 14.12 4.39 -2.77
C GLY A 127 13.72 5.79 -2.29
N PHE A 128 13.58 6.01 -0.99
CA PHE A 128 13.19 7.30 -0.42
C PHE A 128 14.38 8.27 -0.35
N PRO A 129 14.14 9.59 -0.44
CA PRO A 129 15.14 10.59 -0.13
C PRO A 129 15.45 10.62 1.37
N GLU A 130 16.68 11.00 1.72
CA GLU A 130 17.21 10.97 3.10
C GLU A 130 16.46 11.93 4.06
N ASP A 131 15.73 12.90 3.52
CA ASP A 131 14.98 13.91 4.26
C ASP A 131 13.58 13.44 4.70
N ILE A 132 13.26 12.16 4.48
CA ILE A 132 12.11 11.47 5.05
C ILE A 132 12.56 10.32 5.95
N GLN A 133 11.97 10.23 7.14
CA GLN A 133 12.24 9.19 8.13
C GLN A 133 11.55 7.85 7.80
N ILE A 134 11.65 7.41 6.54
CA ILE A 134 11.23 6.09 6.08
C ILE A 134 12.42 5.44 5.38
N THR A 135 12.75 4.21 5.77
CA THR A 135 13.77 3.42 5.09
C THR A 135 13.32 3.04 3.67
N ASN A 136 14.28 2.79 2.79
CA ASN A 136 13.98 2.20 1.49
C ASN A 136 13.10 0.97 1.67
N SER A 137 12.02 0.90 0.90
CA SER A 137 10.97 -0.08 1.13
C SER A 137 10.56 -0.77 -0.16
N VAL A 138 9.86 -1.88 -0.01
CA VAL A 138 9.30 -2.66 -1.12
C VAL A 138 7.80 -2.83 -0.88
N ILE A 139 7.01 -2.52 -1.89
CA ILE A 139 5.63 -3.00 -1.99
C ILE A 139 5.69 -4.44 -2.52
N ASP A 140 5.09 -5.38 -1.80
CA ASP A 140 4.73 -6.69 -2.36
C ASP A 140 3.28 -6.64 -2.83
N PHE A 141 3.06 -6.59 -4.15
CA PHE A 141 1.72 -6.53 -4.73
C PHE A 141 0.88 -7.78 -4.44
N LYS A 142 1.43 -8.85 -3.84
CA LYS A 142 0.65 -9.98 -3.35
C LYS A 142 -0.11 -9.66 -2.05
N HIS A 143 0.35 -8.69 -1.27
CA HIS A 143 -0.13 -8.43 0.10
C HIS A 143 -1.01 -7.18 0.21
N TYR A 144 -1.65 -6.75 -0.88
CA TYR A 144 -2.61 -5.64 -0.78
C TYR A 144 -3.85 -6.07 0.00
N PHE A 145 -4.50 -5.10 0.64
CA PHE A 145 -5.74 -5.28 1.36
C PHE A 145 -6.60 -4.01 1.28
N THR A 146 -7.82 -4.09 1.80
CA THR A 146 -8.77 -2.97 1.79
C THR A 146 -8.99 -2.45 3.20
N VAL A 147 -9.01 -1.13 3.38
CA VAL A 147 -9.37 -0.46 4.64
C VAL A 147 -10.64 0.35 4.41
N ASN A 148 -11.55 0.40 5.38
CA ASN A 148 -12.72 1.28 5.27
C ASN A 148 -12.28 2.74 5.03
N HIS A 149 -12.94 3.42 4.09
CA HIS A 149 -12.54 4.78 3.69
C HIS A 149 -12.48 5.75 4.87
N ASN A 150 -13.52 5.78 5.72
CA ASN A 150 -13.59 6.73 6.84
C ASN A 150 -12.53 6.42 7.92
N VAL A 151 -12.28 5.13 8.18
CA VAL A 151 -11.21 4.70 9.10
C VAL A 151 -9.85 5.16 8.59
N LEU A 152 -9.54 4.91 7.31
CA LEU A 152 -8.26 5.31 6.72
C LEU A 152 -8.11 6.82 6.67
N PHE A 153 -9.17 7.58 6.35
CA PHE A 153 -9.15 9.03 6.32
C PHE A 153 -8.87 9.63 7.70
N ASN A 154 -9.48 9.08 8.75
CA ASN A 154 -9.20 9.51 10.12
C ASN A 154 -7.77 9.15 10.55
N SER A 155 -7.25 7.98 10.17
CA SER A 155 -5.84 7.63 10.41
C SER A 155 -4.89 8.58 9.68
N LYS A 156 -5.16 8.91 8.41
CA LYS A 156 -4.35 9.84 7.61
C LYS A 156 -4.12 11.17 8.32
N LYS A 157 -5.15 11.75 8.96
CA LYS A 157 -5.03 13.05 9.64
C LYS A 157 -3.94 13.10 10.71
N GLN A 158 -3.61 11.96 11.33
CA GLN A 158 -2.61 11.86 12.39
C GLN A 158 -1.33 11.16 11.94
N ASN A 159 -1.43 10.29 10.94
CA ASN A 159 -0.38 9.35 10.55
C ASN A 159 0.11 9.54 9.10
N PHE A 160 -0.25 10.63 8.43
CA PHE A 160 0.29 10.93 7.10
C PHE A 160 1.81 11.14 7.17
N VAL A 161 2.55 10.47 6.27
CA VAL A 161 4.00 10.61 6.20
C VAL A 161 4.42 11.45 5.00
N CYS A 162 4.00 11.05 3.81
CA CYS A 162 4.22 11.78 2.57
C CYS A 162 3.32 11.24 1.47
N LYS A 163 3.34 11.89 0.31
CA LYS A 163 2.70 11.43 -0.92
C LYS A 163 3.77 11.20 -1.97
N VAL A 164 3.70 10.11 -2.71
CA VAL A 164 4.59 9.88 -3.86
C VAL A 164 4.17 10.82 -4.99
N SER A 165 5.12 11.45 -5.68
CA SER A 165 4.81 12.38 -6.77
C SER A 165 4.20 11.67 -7.99
N GLU A 166 3.45 12.42 -8.80
CA GLU A 166 2.62 11.94 -9.92
C GLU A 166 3.26 10.89 -10.82
N LEU A 167 4.41 11.18 -11.44
CA LEU A 167 5.08 10.26 -12.38
C LEU A 167 5.40 8.89 -11.75
N PHE A 168 5.81 8.88 -10.48
CA PHE A 168 6.13 7.64 -9.77
C PHE A 168 4.86 6.89 -9.35
N ARG A 169 3.78 7.61 -8.98
CA ARG A 169 2.46 7.01 -8.69
C ARG A 169 1.87 6.33 -9.91
N GLU A 170 1.97 6.96 -11.08
CA GLU A 170 1.51 6.39 -12.34
C GLU A 170 2.25 5.07 -12.63
N ASN A 171 3.58 5.05 -12.47
CA ASN A 171 4.37 3.84 -12.64
C ASN A 171 3.95 2.71 -11.66
N ILE A 172 3.77 3.03 -10.37
CA ILE A 172 3.30 2.05 -9.37
C ILE A 172 1.93 1.49 -9.78
N SER A 173 1.02 2.36 -10.22
CA SER A 173 -0.35 1.99 -10.63
C SER A 173 -0.36 1.06 -11.84
N HIS A 174 0.43 1.36 -12.88
CA HIS A 174 0.57 0.49 -14.04
C HIS A 174 1.13 -0.87 -13.67
N ARG A 175 2.14 -0.92 -12.78
CA ARG A 175 2.74 -2.19 -12.34
C ARG A 175 1.77 -3.00 -11.49
N PHE A 176 0.98 -2.35 -10.63
CA PHE A 176 -0.06 -3.02 -9.86
C PHE A 176 -1.17 -3.59 -10.75
N ALA A 177 -1.69 -2.80 -11.69
CA ALA A 177 -2.68 -3.27 -12.66
C ALA A 177 -2.15 -4.44 -13.50
N SER A 178 -0.90 -4.34 -13.96
CA SER A 178 -0.22 -5.41 -14.71
C SER A 178 -0.01 -6.67 -13.87
N PHE A 179 0.26 -6.54 -12.58
CA PHE A 179 0.39 -7.67 -11.66
C PHE A 179 -0.94 -8.43 -11.50
N LEU A 180 -2.05 -7.68 -11.36
CA LEU A 180 -3.40 -8.25 -11.21
C LEU A 180 -3.93 -8.87 -12.50
N SER A 181 -3.55 -8.36 -13.67
CA SER A 181 -4.02 -8.86 -14.97
C SER A 181 -3.29 -10.12 -15.46
N ARG A 182 -2.31 -10.65 -14.70
CA ARG A 182 -1.58 -11.87 -15.08
C ARG A 182 -2.53 -13.06 -15.10
N ILE A 183 -2.54 -13.77 -16.22
CA ILE A 183 -3.25 -15.03 -16.39
C ILE A 183 -2.29 -16.20 -16.20
N GLY A 184 -2.75 -17.24 -15.51
CA GLY A 184 -2.04 -18.51 -15.47
C GLY A 184 -2.13 -19.16 -16.85
N LEU A 185 -1.01 -19.19 -17.58
CA LEU A 185 -0.95 -19.98 -18.82
C LEU A 185 -0.80 -21.46 -18.46
N PRO A 186 -1.44 -22.38 -19.20
CA PRO A 186 -1.25 -23.81 -18.98
C PRO A 186 0.23 -24.15 -19.17
N ASN A 187 0.77 -25.03 -18.31
CA ASN A 187 2.08 -25.62 -18.53
C ASN A 187 1.96 -26.50 -19.79
N VAL A 188 2.54 -26.05 -20.90
CA VAL A 188 2.64 -26.82 -22.13
C VAL A 188 3.89 -27.69 -22.09
#